data_AF-A0A839WG26-F1
#
_entry.id   AF-A0A839WG26-F1
#
_cell.length_a   1.000
_cell.length_b   1.000
_cell.length_c   1.000
_cell.angle_alpha   90.00
_cell.angle_beta   90.00
_cell.angle_gamma   90.00
#
_symmetry.space_group_name_H-M   'P 1'
#
loop_
_entity.id
_entity.type
_entity.pdbx_description
1 polymer ?
#
loop_
_entity_poly.entity_id
_entity_poly.type
_entity_poly.pdbx_seq_one_letter_code
_entity_poly.pdbx_strand_id
1 'polypeptide(L)'
;MESGIAELRRSVDQILIVRLTAPTVLGIAVSDAYLVVKETATICTLPQEEVLQRIEERGLWELLARHMMVQTNKIYLYSNQISAPTSYELVRKQLIELINEPESLRNSISVERYIRDKVHLSRTCVMKILSDLKTGGYIVIEVGRLKEIKHLPLKY
;
A
#
# COMPACT_ATOMS: atom_id res chain seq x y z
N MET A 1 14.66 7.25 21.07
CA MET A 1 14.19 6.15 21.92
C MET A 1 15.38 5.24 22.21
N GLU A 2 15.70 5.09 23.48
CA GLU A 2 16.88 4.35 23.96
C GLU A 2 16.54 2.89 24.36
N SER A 3 15.32 2.66 24.82
CA SER A 3 14.81 1.32 25.17
C SER A 3 13.32 1.19 24.85
N GLY A 4 12.84 -0.05 24.76
CA GLY A 4 11.43 -0.38 24.58
C GLY A 4 10.93 -0.45 23.13
N ILE A 5 9.61 -0.57 23.01
CA ILE A 5 8.89 -0.72 21.74
C ILE A 5 7.77 0.31 21.69
N ALA A 6 7.67 1.01 20.56
CA ALA A 6 6.62 1.99 20.32
C ALA A 6 6.07 1.88 18.89
N GLU A 7 4.88 2.43 18.68
CA GLU A 7 4.27 2.59 17.36
C GLU A 7 4.18 4.08 17.04
N LEU A 8 4.60 4.48 15.84
CA LEU A 8 4.34 5.81 15.31
C LEU A 8 3.06 5.75 14.48
N ARG A 9 2.06 6.56 14.85
CA ARG A 9 0.75 6.60 14.19
C ARG A 9 0.48 7.97 13.61
N ARG A 10 -0.11 8.00 12.43
CA ARG A 10 -0.55 9.24 11.79
C ARG A 10 -1.73 9.83 12.53
N SER A 11 -1.72 11.13 12.81
CA SER A 11 -2.73 11.77 13.63
C SER A 11 -4.12 11.79 12.99
N VAL A 12 -4.21 11.92 11.65
CA VAL A 12 -5.50 12.12 10.95
C VAL A 12 -6.40 10.87 10.94
N ASP A 13 -5.83 9.68 10.82
CA ASP A 13 -6.57 8.43 10.62
C ASP A 13 -6.03 7.25 11.44
N GLN A 14 -5.09 7.52 12.35
CA GLN A 14 -4.51 6.55 13.28
C GLN A 14 -3.79 5.36 12.62
N ILE A 15 -3.51 5.47 11.32
CA ILE A 15 -2.78 4.45 10.57
C ILE A 15 -1.38 4.30 11.18
N LEU A 16 -1.00 3.03 11.40
CA LEU A 16 0.34 2.68 11.82
C LEU A 16 1.33 3.02 10.70
N ILE A 17 2.21 3.97 10.95
CA ILE A 17 3.29 4.35 10.02
C ILE A 17 4.41 3.33 10.16
N VAL A 18 4.88 3.12 11.39
CA VAL A 18 6.03 2.24 11.67
C VAL A 18 6.02 1.73 13.11
N ARG A 19 6.49 0.50 13.31
CA ARG A 19 6.90 -0.02 14.62
C ARG A 19 8.35 0.31 14.88
N LEU A 20 8.61 0.89 16.04
CA LEU A 20 9.91 1.37 16.47
C LEU A 20 10.46 0.40 17.52
N THR A 21 11.69 -0.02 17.31
CA THR A 21 12.48 -0.79 18.28
C THR A 21 13.73 -0.01 18.60
N ALA A 22 14.08 0.10 19.88
CA ALA A 22 15.27 0.80 20.29
C ALA A 22 16.56 0.08 19.82
N PRO A 23 17.64 0.82 19.55
CA PRO A 23 17.73 2.29 19.53
C PRO A 23 17.16 2.88 18.24
N THR A 24 16.42 3.99 18.32
CA THR A 24 15.88 4.68 17.14
C THR A 24 15.75 6.19 17.36
N VAL A 25 16.09 6.95 16.33
CA VAL A 25 15.83 8.41 16.20
C VAL A 25 14.66 8.60 15.24
N LEU A 26 13.74 9.50 15.60
CA LEU A 26 12.58 9.86 14.79
C LEU A 26 12.22 11.34 15.01
N GLY A 27 11.25 11.85 14.24
CA GLY A 27 10.72 13.21 14.41
C GLY A 27 11.49 14.31 13.68
N ILE A 28 12.55 13.99 12.96
CA ILE A 28 13.32 14.98 12.18
C ILE A 28 12.56 15.41 10.91
N ALA A 29 11.87 14.47 10.25
CA ALA A 29 11.21 14.69 8.96
C ALA A 29 9.72 14.31 8.95
N VAL A 30 9.16 13.93 10.10
CA VAL A 30 7.76 13.48 10.20
C VAL A 30 6.97 14.53 10.97
N SER A 31 5.99 15.14 10.29
CA SER A 31 4.94 15.95 10.91
C SER A 31 3.67 15.12 11.12
N ASP A 32 2.76 15.61 11.96
CA ASP A 32 1.39 15.07 12.13
C ASP A 32 1.31 13.58 12.50
N ALA A 33 2.18 13.15 13.42
CA ALA A 33 2.18 11.81 13.99
C ALA A 33 2.35 11.84 15.52
N TYR A 34 1.89 10.79 16.18
CA TYR A 34 2.05 10.58 17.62
C TYR A 34 2.58 9.19 17.94
N LEU A 35 3.25 9.06 19.09
CA LEU A 35 3.82 7.81 19.58
C LEU A 35 2.83 7.09 20.49
N VAL A 36 2.70 5.77 20.30
CA VAL A 36 2.01 4.86 21.20
C VAL A 36 3.03 3.88 21.76
N VAL A 37 3.37 4.04 23.03
CA VAL A 37 4.29 3.16 23.75
C VAL A 37 3.60 1.81 24.02
N LYS A 38 4.25 0.71 23.65
CA LYS A 38 3.70 -0.66 23.82
C LYS A 38 4.26 -1.39 25.03
N GLU A 39 5.50 -1.07 25.39
CA GLU A 39 6.22 -1.61 26.53
C GLU A 39 6.97 -0.47 27.22
N THR A 40 7.42 -0.65 28.46
CA THR A 40 8.22 0.35 29.16
C THR A 40 9.39 0.82 28.27
N ALA A 41 9.42 2.12 27.98
CA ALA A 41 10.35 2.71 27.01
C ALA A 41 10.96 4.00 27.55
N THR A 42 12.26 4.20 27.27
CA THR A 42 12.96 5.47 27.54
C THR A 42 12.99 6.30 26.26
N ILE A 43 12.35 7.47 26.30
CA ILE A 43 12.26 8.39 25.16
C ILE A 43 12.89 9.72 25.56
N CYS A 44 14.00 10.05 24.90
CA CYS A 44 14.60 11.37 24.94
C CYS A 44 14.01 12.22 23.82
N THR A 45 13.65 13.46 24.13
CA THR A 45 13.17 14.46 23.19
C THR A 45 14.12 15.64 23.16
N LEU A 46 14.22 16.28 22.00
CA LEU A 46 14.99 17.49 21.80
C LEU A 46 14.19 18.42 20.87
N PRO A 47 14.11 19.73 21.14
CA PRO A 47 13.50 20.67 20.22
C PRO A 47 14.17 20.60 18.85
N GLN A 48 13.39 20.66 17.77
CA GLN A 48 13.92 20.52 16.41
C GLN A 48 14.97 21.60 16.09
N GLU A 49 14.75 22.83 16.55
CA GLU A 49 15.70 23.94 16.39
C GLU A 49 17.06 23.63 17.03
N GLU A 50 17.06 23.06 18.24
CA GLU A 50 18.30 22.65 18.92
C GLU A 50 19.00 21.51 18.18
N VAL A 51 18.24 20.54 17.63
CA VAL A 51 18.80 19.46 16.79
C VAL A 51 19.52 20.06 15.58
N LEU A 52 18.87 20.97 14.85
CA LEU A 52 19.43 21.60 13.65
C LEU A 52 20.67 22.44 13.96
N GLN A 53 20.63 23.23 15.04
CA GLN A 53 21.79 23.98 15.50
C GLN A 53 22.98 23.07 15.81
N ARG A 54 22.75 21.96 16.53
CA ARG A 54 23.82 21.01 16.87
C ARG A 54 24.37 20.27 15.67
N ILE A 55 23.54 20.05 14.64
CA ILE A 55 23.99 19.46 13.38
C ILE A 55 24.93 20.41 12.65
N GLU A 56 24.58 21.69 12.59
CA GLU A 56 25.41 22.74 11.97
C GLU A 56 26.74 22.88 12.72
N GLU A 57 26.70 23.15 14.03
CA GLU A 57 27.88 23.40 14.87
C GLU A 57 28.90 22.25 14.85
N ARG A 58 28.43 21.02 14.63
CA ARG A 58 29.25 19.80 14.67
C ARG A 58 29.52 19.21 13.28
N GLY A 59 29.05 19.86 12.20
CA GLY A 59 29.23 19.36 10.84
C GLY A 59 28.57 18.00 10.57
N LEU A 60 27.42 17.72 11.17
CA LEU A 60 26.75 16.40 11.10
C LEU A 60 25.81 16.24 9.90
N TRP A 61 25.80 17.19 8.95
CA TRP A 61 24.91 17.16 7.79
C TRP A 61 25.07 15.90 6.94
N GLU A 62 26.29 15.39 6.78
CA GLU A 62 26.51 14.13 6.05
C GLU A 62 25.84 12.94 6.75
N LEU A 63 25.98 12.86 8.08
CA LEU A 63 25.36 11.79 8.88
C LEU A 63 23.83 11.87 8.78
N LEU A 64 23.27 13.07 8.91
CA LEU A 64 21.84 13.29 8.75
C LEU A 64 21.38 12.91 7.33
N ALA A 65 22.09 13.34 6.29
CA ALA A 65 21.74 13.03 4.90
C ALA A 65 21.74 11.52 4.64
N ARG A 66 22.76 10.79 5.11
CA ARG A 66 22.82 9.32 5.02
C ARG A 66 21.64 8.66 5.75
N HIS A 67 21.30 9.16 6.93
CA HIS A 67 20.11 8.69 7.66
C HIS A 67 18.83 8.93 6.84
N MET A 68 18.66 10.13 6.30
CA MET A 68 17.51 10.52 5.49
C MET A 68 17.38 9.67 4.22
N MET A 69 18.46 9.35 3.53
CA MET A 69 18.43 8.44 2.37
C MET A 69 17.81 7.08 2.71
N VAL A 70 18.18 6.50 3.86
CA VAL A 70 17.61 5.22 4.32
C VAL A 70 16.11 5.38 4.61
N GLN A 71 15.70 6.48 5.26
CA GLN A 71 14.29 6.73 5.54
C GLN A 71 13.47 6.94 4.27
N THR A 72 13.97 7.74 3.32
CA THR A 72 13.31 7.98 2.03
C THR A 72 13.14 6.70 1.23
N ASN A 73 14.15 5.82 1.18
CA ASN A 73 14.03 4.54 0.51
C ASN A 73 12.95 3.66 1.16
N LYS A 74 12.88 3.62 2.49
CA LYS A 74 11.80 2.91 3.20
C LYS A 74 10.44 3.48 2.84
N ILE A 75 10.27 4.80 2.87
CA ILE A 75 9.01 5.47 2.49
C ILE A 75 8.62 5.13 1.06
N TYR A 76 9.57 5.14 0.12
CA TYR A 76 9.33 4.77 -1.27
C TYR A 76 8.82 3.32 -1.39
N LEU A 77 9.45 2.37 -0.71
CA LEU A 77 9.02 0.97 -0.71
C LEU A 77 7.63 0.80 -0.08
N TYR A 78 7.35 1.50 1.03
CA TYR A 78 6.01 1.53 1.64
C TYR A 78 4.97 2.16 0.70
N SER A 79 5.31 3.25 0.01
CA SER A 79 4.42 3.86 -0.97
C SER A 79 4.10 2.90 -2.10
N ASN A 80 5.07 2.16 -2.61
CA ASN A 80 4.82 1.13 -3.63
C ASN A 80 3.88 0.02 -3.13
N GLN A 81 3.96 -0.35 -1.83
CA GLN A 81 3.04 -1.32 -1.23
C GLN A 81 1.63 -0.74 -1.02
N ILE A 82 1.51 0.52 -0.59
CA ILE A 82 0.21 1.18 -0.39
C ILE A 82 -0.47 1.51 -1.72
N SER A 83 0.32 1.82 -2.76
CA SER A 83 -0.13 1.99 -4.14
C SER A 83 -0.32 0.67 -4.89
N ALA A 84 -0.13 -0.48 -4.24
CA ALA A 84 -0.40 -1.76 -4.86
C ALA A 84 -1.90 -1.83 -5.23
N PRO A 85 -2.24 -2.24 -6.46
CA PRO A 85 -3.62 -2.31 -6.89
C PRO A 85 -4.41 -3.27 -6.01
N THR A 86 -5.57 -2.83 -5.56
CA THR A 86 -6.55 -3.66 -4.84
C THR A 86 -6.94 -4.88 -5.68
N SER A 87 -7.47 -5.92 -5.02
CA SER A 87 -7.98 -7.10 -5.73
C SER A 87 -9.01 -6.73 -6.81
N TYR A 88 -9.83 -5.71 -6.56
CA TYR A 88 -10.76 -5.17 -7.54
C TYR A 88 -10.03 -4.54 -8.73
N GLU A 89 -9.06 -3.65 -8.50
CA GLU A 89 -8.32 -2.99 -9.58
C GLU A 89 -7.56 -3.99 -10.45
N LEU A 90 -7.01 -5.04 -9.85
CA LEU A 90 -6.41 -6.16 -10.56
C LEU A 90 -7.43 -6.89 -11.45
N VAL A 91 -8.58 -7.29 -10.90
CA VAL A 91 -9.67 -7.93 -11.68
C VAL A 91 -10.18 -7.02 -12.79
N ARG A 92 -10.41 -5.74 -12.50
CA ARG A 92 -10.86 -4.71 -13.44
C ARG A 92 -9.89 -4.60 -14.62
N LYS A 93 -8.59 -4.50 -14.35
CA LYS A 93 -7.55 -4.46 -15.38
C LYS A 93 -7.60 -5.71 -16.26
N GLN A 94 -7.71 -6.89 -15.65
CA GLN A 94 -7.77 -8.15 -16.40
C GLN A 94 -9.05 -8.32 -17.23
N LEU A 95 -10.18 -7.80 -16.77
CA LEU A 95 -11.41 -7.76 -17.58
C LEU A 95 -11.24 -6.87 -18.81
N ILE A 96 -10.63 -5.69 -18.65
CA ILE A 96 -10.33 -4.77 -19.75
C ILE A 96 -9.35 -5.41 -20.74
N GLU A 97 -8.33 -6.12 -20.26
CA GLU A 97 -7.45 -6.89 -21.15
C GLU A 97 -8.26 -7.98 -21.88
N LEU A 98 -9.04 -8.78 -21.15
CA LEU A 98 -9.77 -9.90 -21.72
C LEU A 98 -10.76 -9.48 -22.80
N ILE A 99 -11.50 -8.36 -22.66
CA ILE A 99 -12.48 -7.95 -23.68
C ILE A 99 -11.82 -7.56 -25.01
N ASN A 100 -10.56 -7.12 -24.95
CA ASN A 100 -9.78 -6.72 -26.12
C ASN A 100 -9.03 -7.91 -26.76
N GLU A 101 -9.05 -9.09 -26.14
CA GLU A 101 -8.51 -10.30 -26.74
C GLU A 101 -9.39 -10.81 -27.91
N PRO A 102 -8.79 -11.56 -28.85
CA PRO A 102 -9.53 -12.18 -29.94
C PRO A 102 -10.71 -13.01 -29.42
N GLU A 103 -11.83 -12.96 -30.15
CA GLU A 103 -13.05 -13.66 -29.75
C GLU A 103 -12.83 -15.17 -29.57
N SER A 104 -11.95 -15.78 -30.39
CA SER A 104 -11.55 -17.17 -30.25
C SER A 104 -10.95 -17.50 -28.88
N LEU A 105 -10.15 -16.59 -28.31
CA LEU A 105 -9.58 -16.75 -26.96
C LEU A 105 -10.66 -16.52 -25.89
N ARG A 106 -11.45 -15.45 -26.00
CA ARG A 106 -12.55 -15.15 -25.04
C ARG A 106 -13.56 -16.30 -24.95
N ASN A 107 -13.80 -16.97 -26.07
CA ASN A 107 -14.66 -18.15 -26.15
C ASN A 107 -13.94 -19.48 -25.91
N SER A 108 -12.62 -19.52 -25.64
CA SER A 108 -11.89 -20.74 -25.21
C SER A 108 -11.48 -20.80 -23.73
N ILE A 109 -11.28 -19.66 -23.04
CA ILE A 109 -11.02 -19.59 -21.59
C ILE A 109 -12.19 -19.05 -20.73
N SER A 110 -12.30 -19.48 -19.46
CA SER A 110 -13.20 -18.84 -18.50
C SER A 110 -12.61 -17.53 -17.97
N VAL A 111 -13.45 -16.56 -17.63
CA VAL A 111 -13.01 -15.27 -17.07
C VAL A 111 -12.18 -15.46 -15.80
N GLU A 112 -12.65 -16.33 -14.91
CA GLU A 112 -11.96 -16.62 -13.64
C GLU A 112 -10.58 -17.23 -13.88
N ARG A 113 -10.44 -18.18 -14.82
CA ARG A 113 -9.15 -18.79 -15.14
C ARG A 113 -8.19 -17.78 -15.76
N TYR A 114 -8.65 -17.01 -16.74
CA TYR A 114 -7.85 -15.97 -17.37
C TYR A 114 -7.28 -14.98 -16.35
N ILE A 115 -8.12 -14.53 -15.40
CA ILE A 115 -7.68 -13.63 -14.33
C ILE A 115 -6.65 -14.31 -13.44
N ARG A 116 -6.93 -15.52 -12.93
CA ARG A 116 -6.00 -16.22 -12.03
C ARG A 116 -4.66 -16.56 -12.66
N ASP A 117 -4.62 -16.79 -13.97
CA ASP A 117 -3.37 -17.07 -14.68
C ASP A 117 -2.47 -15.82 -14.75
N LYS A 118 -3.02 -14.60 -14.55
CA LYS A 118 -2.30 -13.32 -14.65
C LYS A 118 -2.15 -12.56 -13.34
N VAL A 119 -2.92 -12.86 -12.30
CA VAL A 119 -2.83 -12.20 -10.98
C VAL A 119 -2.86 -13.20 -9.84
N HIS A 120 -2.13 -12.89 -8.75
CA HIS A 120 -2.02 -13.75 -7.57
C HIS A 120 -3.23 -13.58 -6.64
N LEU A 121 -4.42 -13.87 -7.14
CA LEU A 121 -5.67 -13.81 -6.39
C LEU A 121 -6.25 -15.21 -6.17
N SER A 122 -6.87 -15.41 -5.01
CA SER A 122 -7.59 -16.65 -4.73
C SER A 122 -8.83 -16.76 -5.63
N ARG A 123 -9.20 -17.99 -5.98
CA ARG A 123 -10.41 -18.25 -6.77
C ARG A 123 -11.65 -17.67 -6.13
N THR A 124 -11.80 -17.78 -4.81
CA THR A 124 -12.95 -17.22 -4.08
C THR A 124 -13.00 -15.70 -4.17
N CYS A 125 -11.86 -15.01 -4.08
CA CYS A 125 -11.80 -13.55 -4.20
C CYS A 125 -12.20 -13.09 -5.61
N VAL A 126 -11.65 -13.73 -6.65
CA VAL A 126 -12.01 -13.44 -8.05
C VAL A 126 -13.50 -13.69 -8.28
N MET A 127 -14.02 -14.85 -7.88
CA MET A 127 -15.44 -15.19 -8.06
C MET A 127 -16.37 -14.22 -7.32
N LYS A 128 -15.99 -13.76 -6.12
CA LYS A 128 -16.76 -12.75 -5.38
C LYS A 128 -16.87 -11.45 -6.18
N ILE A 129 -15.75 -10.89 -6.62
CA ILE A 129 -15.72 -9.65 -7.42
C ILE A 129 -16.51 -9.82 -8.73
N LEU A 130 -16.34 -10.94 -9.43
CA LEU A 130 -17.09 -11.22 -10.67
C LEU A 130 -18.60 -11.32 -10.41
N SER A 131 -19.00 -11.93 -9.29
CA SER A 131 -20.41 -12.07 -8.91
C SER A 131 -21.03 -10.72 -8.58
N ASP A 132 -20.30 -9.89 -7.84
CA ASP A 132 -20.75 -8.54 -7.50
C ASP A 132 -20.87 -7.68 -8.78
N LEU A 133 -19.87 -7.74 -9.67
CA LEU A 133 -19.90 -7.02 -10.94
C LEU A 133 -21.04 -7.47 -11.86
N LYS A 134 -21.32 -8.78 -11.91
CA LYS A 134 -22.45 -9.34 -12.65
C LYS A 134 -23.78 -8.87 -12.06
N THR A 135 -23.92 -8.91 -10.73
CA THR A 135 -25.14 -8.52 -10.02
C THR A 135 -25.43 -7.03 -10.18
N GLY A 136 -24.39 -6.19 -10.14
CA GLY A 136 -24.48 -4.76 -10.42
C GLY A 136 -24.70 -4.41 -11.91
N GLY A 137 -24.74 -5.41 -12.80
CA GLY A 137 -24.97 -5.20 -14.23
C GLY A 137 -23.79 -4.58 -14.98
N TYR A 138 -22.60 -4.56 -14.39
CA TYR A 138 -21.40 -3.96 -14.95
C TYR A 138 -20.80 -4.79 -16.11
N ILE A 139 -20.95 -6.11 -16.03
CA ILE A 139 -20.42 -7.07 -17.01
C ILE A 139 -21.46 -8.13 -17.35
N VAL A 140 -21.34 -8.72 -18.54
CA VAL A 140 -22.13 -9.88 -18.97
C VAL A 140 -21.22 -11.09 -19.10
N ILE A 141 -21.50 -12.10 -18.28
CA ILE A 141 -20.80 -13.40 -18.31
C ILE A 141 -21.82 -14.50 -18.58
N GLU A 142 -21.55 -15.29 -19.62
CA GLU A 142 -22.35 -16.45 -20.02
C GLU A 142 -21.49 -17.71 -20.03
N VAL A 143 -21.91 -18.75 -19.32
CA VAL A 143 -21.16 -20.02 -19.20
C VAL A 143 -19.68 -19.77 -18.84
N GLY A 144 -19.44 -18.80 -17.95
CA GLY A 144 -18.10 -18.41 -17.51
C GLY A 144 -17.27 -17.62 -18.52
N ARG A 145 -17.84 -17.14 -19.63
CA ARG A 145 -17.16 -16.38 -20.70
C ARG A 145 -17.54 -14.91 -20.67
N LEU A 146 -16.56 -14.02 -20.87
CA LEU A 146 -16.83 -12.59 -20.92
C LEU A 146 -17.45 -12.21 -22.27
N LYS A 147 -18.70 -11.79 -22.26
CA LYS A 147 -19.43 -11.37 -23.47
C LYS A 147 -19.37 -9.87 -23.66
N GLU A 148 -19.55 -9.12 -22.59
CA GLU A 148 -19.66 -7.67 -22.65
C GLU A 148 -19.15 -7.02 -21.36
N ILE A 149 -18.61 -5.82 -21.48
CA ILE A 149 -18.36 -4.89 -20.38
C ILE A 149 -19.22 -3.65 -20.66
N LYS A 150 -20.17 -3.34 -19.77
CA LYS A 150 -21.02 -2.16 -19.91
C LYS A 150 -20.35 -0.92 -19.34
N HIS A 151 -19.96 -1.00 -18.08
CA HIS A 151 -19.22 0.03 -17.37
C HIS A 151 -18.47 -0.61 -16.19
N LEU A 152 -17.25 -0.18 -15.90
CA LEU A 152 -16.51 -0.64 -14.72
C LEU A 152 -16.19 0.55 -13.81
N PRO A 153 -16.74 0.60 -12.58
CA PRO A 153 -16.55 1.74 -11.69
C PRO A 153 -15.06 1.94 -11.37
N LEU A 154 -14.64 3.20 -11.23
CA LEU A 154 -13.25 3.54 -10.91
C LEU A 154 -12.89 3.25 -9.45
N LYS A 155 -13.89 3.12 -8.57
CA LYS A 155 -13.74 2.80 -7.15
C LYS A 155 -14.80 1.78 -6.74
N TYR A 156 -14.40 0.79 -5.95
CA TYR A 156 -15.23 -0.30 -5.42
C TYR A 156 -15.11 -0.34 -3.91
#